data_AF-A0A7C3RR26-F1
#
_entry.id   AF-A0A7C3RR26-F1
#
_cell.length_a   1.000
_cell.length_b   1.000
_cell.length_c   1.000
_cell.angle_alpha   90.00
_cell.angle_beta   90.00
_cell.angle_gamma   90.00
#
_symmetry.space_group_name_H-M   'P 1'
#
loop_
_entity.id
_entity.type
_entity.pdbx_description
1 polymer ?
#
loop_
_entity_poly.entity_id
_entity_poly.type
_entity_poly.pdbx_seq_one_letter_code
_entity_poly.pdbx_strand_id
1 'polypeptide(L)'
;MDCLVEWVINNAVRVVLIAAKHTALAKTRLAPVIPDAERRMLAEAMFRDVLAAALASRKAERIAVVSSDASLLEIAAASGALKIDEVVPRGLNAAVRMATSILVEAGATQLCTVLSDIPLVTGADIDAVFSAIPGEGGVVLVPSRDFSGTNMIARAPGDVISTIF
;
A
#
# COMPACT_ATOMS: atom_id res chain seq x y z
N MET A 1 -5.18 21.33 1.21
CA MET A 1 -6.42 20.93 1.91
C MET A 1 -7.56 20.62 0.94
N ASP A 2 -7.36 20.72 -0.38
CA ASP A 2 -8.46 20.68 -1.37
C ASP A 2 -8.50 19.42 -2.26
N CYS A 3 -7.92 18.29 -1.85
CA CYS A 3 -8.01 17.03 -2.61
C CYS A 3 -8.94 15.98 -1.97
N LEU A 4 -9.48 16.26 -0.77
CA LEU A 4 -10.21 15.29 0.05
C LEU A 4 -11.74 15.45 0.06
N VAL A 5 -12.30 16.45 -0.65
CA VAL A 5 -13.70 16.89 -0.42
C VAL A 5 -14.70 16.46 -1.51
N GLU A 6 -14.29 15.87 -2.64
CA GLU A 6 -15.22 15.45 -3.71
C GLU A 6 -15.62 13.96 -3.65
N TRP A 7 -15.78 13.39 -2.45
CA TRP A 7 -16.10 11.96 -2.27
C TRP A 7 -17.52 11.73 -1.78
N VAL A 8 -18.52 12.09 -2.57
CA VAL A 8 -19.87 11.52 -2.43
C VAL A 8 -20.55 11.58 -3.79
N ILE A 9 -20.81 10.44 -4.45
CA ILE A 9 -22.11 9.97 -5.04
C ILE A 9 -21.89 8.51 -5.56
N ASN A 10 -22.56 7.53 -4.94
CA ASN A 10 -22.95 6.19 -5.44
C ASN A 10 -21.95 5.28 -6.21
N ASN A 11 -20.68 5.18 -5.81
CA ASN A 11 -19.84 4.06 -6.27
C ASN A 11 -18.89 3.55 -5.18
N ALA A 12 -18.58 2.26 -5.20
CA ALA A 12 -17.62 1.67 -4.28
C ALA A 12 -16.21 2.15 -4.66
N VAL A 13 -15.59 3.01 -3.85
CA VAL A 13 -14.25 3.52 -4.15
C VAL A 13 -13.19 2.52 -3.69
N ARG A 14 -12.49 1.96 -4.68
CA ARG A 14 -11.37 1.03 -4.50
C ARG A 14 -10.04 1.77 -4.38
N VAL A 15 -9.39 1.64 -3.24
CA VAL A 15 -8.09 2.25 -2.99
C VAL A 15 -7.01 1.19 -2.80
N VAL A 16 -5.90 1.34 -3.51
CA VAL A 16 -4.66 0.62 -3.21
C VAL A 16 -3.84 1.47 -2.24
N LEU A 17 -3.52 0.92 -1.07
CA LEU A 17 -2.63 1.52 -0.08
C LEU A 17 -1.28 0.82 -0.12
N ILE A 18 -0.24 1.48 -0.61
CA ILE A 18 1.14 0.97 -0.56
C ILE A 18 1.75 1.36 0.78
N ALA A 19 2.19 0.38 1.55
CA ALA A 19 2.92 0.59 2.79
C ALA A 19 4.44 0.53 2.53
N ALA A 20 5.10 1.68 2.59
CA ALA A 20 6.51 1.81 2.30
C ALA A 20 7.32 2.16 3.55
N LYS A 21 8.22 1.24 3.94
CA LYS A 21 9.14 1.49 5.05
C LYS A 21 10.21 2.48 4.62
N HIS A 22 10.66 3.32 5.55
CA HIS A 22 11.81 4.18 5.30
C HIS A 22 13.02 3.39 4.81
N THR A 23 13.57 3.81 3.67
CA THR A 23 14.64 3.11 2.94
C THR A 23 15.88 2.87 3.79
N ALA A 24 16.24 3.82 4.68
CA ALA A 24 17.35 3.69 5.61
C ALA A 24 17.17 2.52 6.62
N LEU A 25 15.94 2.07 6.84
CA LEU A 25 15.59 0.97 7.75
C LEU A 25 15.19 -0.31 6.99
N ALA A 26 15.28 -0.29 5.66
CA ALA A 26 14.82 -1.38 4.81
C ALA A 26 15.89 -2.47 4.66
N LYS A 27 15.43 -3.70 4.35
CA LYS A 27 16.27 -4.83 3.93
C LYS A 27 17.42 -5.17 4.89
N THR A 28 17.23 -4.95 6.20
CA THR A 28 18.27 -5.20 7.23
C THR A 28 18.77 -6.65 7.24
N ARG A 29 17.95 -7.62 6.84
CA ARG A 29 18.35 -9.03 6.67
C ARG A 29 19.43 -9.23 5.58
N LEU A 30 19.55 -8.31 4.63
CA LEU A 30 20.57 -8.31 3.58
C LEU A 30 21.83 -7.54 3.98
N ALA A 31 21.86 -6.92 5.16
CA ALA A 31 23.03 -6.16 5.61
C ALA A 31 24.35 -6.93 5.64
N PRO A 32 24.39 -8.26 5.88
CA PRO A 32 25.63 -9.02 5.81
C PRO A 32 26.24 -9.14 4.41
N VAL A 33 25.46 -8.88 3.35
CA VAL A 33 25.85 -9.15 1.95
C VAL A 33 25.72 -7.93 1.03
N ILE A 34 24.91 -6.93 1.39
CA ILE A 34 24.65 -5.72 0.58
C ILE A 34 24.93 -4.48 1.43
N PRO A 35 25.81 -3.55 1.00
CA PRO A 35 26.06 -2.27 1.66
C PRO A 35 24.82 -1.40 1.81
N ASP A 36 24.87 -0.44 2.75
CA ASP A 36 23.71 0.39 3.09
C ASP A 36 23.15 1.20 1.90
N ALA A 37 24.03 1.83 1.11
CA ALA A 37 23.61 2.59 -0.06
C ALA A 37 22.85 1.73 -1.08
N GLU A 38 23.36 0.52 -1.36
CA GLU A 38 22.73 -0.43 -2.28
C GLU A 38 21.40 -0.96 -1.74
N ARG A 39 21.27 -1.18 -0.43
CA ARG A 39 19.99 -1.56 0.18
C ARG A 39 18.92 -0.48 0.03
N ARG A 40 19.30 0.80 0.17
CA ARG A 40 18.38 1.93 -0.04
C ARG A 40 17.94 2.00 -1.49
N MET A 41 18.88 1.88 -2.43
CA MET A 41 18.58 1.83 -3.87
C MET A 41 17.65 0.66 -4.21
N LEU A 42 17.91 -0.53 -3.65
CA LEU A 42 17.07 -1.69 -3.84
C LEU A 42 15.65 -1.47 -3.29
N ALA A 43 15.52 -0.91 -2.08
CA ALA A 43 14.22 -0.61 -1.48
C ALA A 43 13.42 0.40 -2.31
N GLU A 44 14.06 1.45 -2.82
CA GLU A 44 13.42 2.43 -3.71
C GLU A 44 13.02 1.79 -5.04
N ALA A 45 13.90 0.99 -5.67
CA ALA A 45 13.60 0.29 -6.90
C ALA A 45 12.37 -0.62 -6.75
N MET A 46 12.34 -1.42 -5.66
CA MET A 46 11.20 -2.29 -5.37
C MET A 46 9.91 -1.50 -5.14
N PHE A 47 10.00 -0.37 -4.43
CA PHE A 47 8.85 0.52 -4.24
C PHE A 47 8.33 1.07 -5.58
N ARG A 48 9.23 1.49 -6.48
CA ARG A 48 8.84 1.98 -7.81
C ARG A 48 8.13 0.91 -8.63
N ASP A 49 8.58 -0.34 -8.56
CA ASP A 49 7.93 -1.47 -9.23
C ASP A 49 6.51 -1.70 -8.68
N VAL A 50 6.34 -1.69 -7.35
CA VAL A 50 5.01 -1.83 -6.71
C VAL A 50 4.10 -0.64 -7.04
N LEU A 51 4.63 0.58 -7.05
CA LEU A 51 3.87 1.78 -7.44
C LEU A 51 3.41 1.69 -8.90
N ALA A 52 4.28 1.26 -9.82
CA ALA A 52 3.94 1.06 -11.21
C ALA A 52 2.85 -0.02 -11.37
N ALA A 53 2.93 -1.12 -10.61
CA ALA A 53 1.90 -2.15 -10.60
C ALA A 53 0.55 -1.63 -10.10
N ALA A 54 0.53 -0.83 -9.02
CA ALA A 54 -0.67 -0.19 -8.51
C ALA A 54 -1.29 0.77 -9.53
N LEU A 55 -0.48 1.57 -10.23
CA LEU A 55 -0.90 2.47 -11.30
C LEU A 55 -1.44 1.73 -12.52
N ALA A 56 -0.98 0.50 -12.77
CA ALA A 56 -1.44 -0.35 -13.87
C ALA A 56 -2.71 -1.16 -13.54
N SER A 57 -3.17 -1.17 -12.28
CA SER A 57 -4.44 -1.82 -11.89
C SER A 57 -5.61 -1.10 -12.55
N ARG A 58 -6.54 -1.88 -13.12
CA ARG A 58 -7.75 -1.33 -13.78
C ARG A 58 -8.92 -1.19 -12.83
N LYS A 59 -8.88 -1.90 -11.69
CA LYS A 59 -9.94 -1.85 -10.66
C LYS A 59 -9.67 -0.81 -9.58
N ALA A 60 -8.40 -0.48 -9.32
CA ALA A 60 -8.06 0.59 -8.41
C ALA A 60 -8.53 1.95 -8.99
N GLU A 61 -9.26 2.72 -8.19
CA GLU A 61 -9.68 4.07 -8.56
C GLU A 61 -8.73 5.11 -7.98
N ARG A 62 -8.07 4.78 -6.87
CA ARG A 62 -7.12 5.65 -6.17
C ARG A 62 -5.95 4.85 -5.64
N ILE A 63 -4.82 5.52 -5.55
CA ILE A 63 -3.59 4.96 -5.00
C ILE A 63 -3.13 5.90 -3.92
N ALA A 64 -2.78 5.33 -2.76
CA ALA A 64 -2.22 6.04 -1.64
C ALA A 64 -0.92 5.36 -1.21
N VAL A 65 0.03 6.15 -0.73
CA VAL A 65 1.30 5.66 -0.19
C VAL A 65 1.45 6.20 1.23
N VAL A 66 1.65 5.30 2.19
CA VAL A 66 2.02 5.66 3.55
C VAL A 66 3.51 5.40 3.77
N SER A 67 4.23 6.42 4.23
CA SER A 67 5.64 6.33 4.58
C SER A 67 6.08 7.49 5.46
N SER A 68 7.21 7.32 6.14
CA SER A 68 7.99 8.40 6.78
C SER A 68 9.15 8.86 5.89
N ASP A 69 9.35 8.23 4.73
CA ASP A 69 10.42 8.57 3.79
C ASP A 69 9.96 9.63 2.79
N ALA A 70 10.43 10.86 2.97
CA ALA A 70 10.06 11.98 2.11
C ALA A 70 10.37 11.70 0.63
N SER A 71 11.44 10.98 0.30
CA SER A 71 11.77 10.72 -1.10
C SER A 71 10.73 9.80 -1.77
N LEU A 72 10.28 8.77 -1.06
CA LEU A 72 9.24 7.84 -1.55
C LEU A 72 7.90 8.56 -1.70
N LEU A 73 7.55 9.44 -0.76
CA LEU A 73 6.32 10.23 -0.82
C LEU A 73 6.32 11.21 -2.00
N GLU A 74 7.46 11.84 -2.31
CA GLU A 74 7.57 12.72 -3.48
C GLU A 74 7.52 11.94 -4.79
N ILE A 75 8.12 10.73 -4.86
CA ILE A 75 7.98 9.83 -6.02
C ILE A 75 6.50 9.45 -6.22
N ALA A 76 5.79 9.11 -5.14
CA ALA A 76 4.37 8.78 -5.17
C ALA A 76 3.52 9.95 -5.68
N ALA A 77 3.72 11.14 -5.11
CA ALA A 77 3.00 12.35 -5.48
C ALA A 77 3.24 12.76 -6.93
N ALA A 78 4.49 12.68 -7.41
CA ALA A 78 4.83 12.93 -8.81
C ALA A 78 4.14 11.96 -9.78
N SER A 79 3.73 10.78 -9.30
CA SER A 79 3.00 9.76 -10.06
C SER A 79 1.47 9.86 -9.91
N GLY A 80 0.98 10.88 -9.19
CA GLY A 80 -0.45 11.11 -8.95
C GLY A 80 -1.06 10.31 -7.80
N ALA A 81 -0.24 9.62 -6.99
CA ALA A 81 -0.73 8.94 -5.79
C ALA A 81 -0.85 9.90 -4.60
N LEU A 82 -1.82 9.63 -3.71
CA LEU A 82 -1.99 10.36 -2.46
C LEU A 82 -0.84 10.02 -1.50
N LYS A 83 -0.11 11.03 -1.02
CA LYS A 83 0.89 10.86 0.03
C LYS A 83 0.28 10.94 1.42
N ILE A 84 0.58 9.96 2.26
CA ILE A 84 0.23 9.93 3.67
C ILE A 84 1.53 9.86 4.46
N ASP A 85 1.95 11.01 4.99
CA ASP A 85 3.16 11.13 5.79
C ASP A 85 2.88 10.69 7.23
N GLU A 86 3.55 9.63 7.71
CA GLU A 86 3.46 9.22 9.12
C GLU A 86 4.35 10.05 10.05
N VAL A 87 5.12 10.99 9.49
CA VAL A 87 6.08 11.92 10.10
C VAL A 87 7.29 11.23 10.73
N VAL A 88 7.04 10.20 11.54
CA VAL A 88 8.05 9.37 12.20
C VAL A 88 7.71 7.89 12.00
N PRO A 89 8.70 7.00 11.82
CA PRO A 89 8.43 5.56 11.69
C PRO A 89 7.70 5.02 12.92
N ARG A 90 6.46 4.54 12.74
CA ARG A 90 5.63 3.97 13.84
C ARG A 90 5.49 2.45 13.79
N GLY A 91 6.14 1.83 12.81
CA GLY A 91 6.01 0.41 12.51
C GLY A 91 4.85 0.15 11.53
N LEU A 92 5.00 -0.90 10.71
CA LEU A 92 4.14 -1.19 9.56
C LEU A 92 2.65 -1.22 9.92
N ASN A 93 2.27 -1.97 10.95
CA ASN A 93 0.86 -2.11 11.34
C ASN A 93 0.25 -0.79 11.85
N ALA A 94 1.03 0.06 12.52
CA ALA A 94 0.54 1.36 12.97
C ALA A 94 0.37 2.35 11.82
N ALA A 95 1.33 2.38 10.88
CA ALA A 95 1.26 3.19 9.67
C ALA A 95 0.03 2.81 8.81
N VAL A 96 -0.18 1.51 8.58
CA VAL A 96 -1.33 1.01 7.81
C VAL A 96 -2.65 1.33 8.50
N ARG A 97 -2.76 1.20 9.82
CA ARG A 97 -3.98 1.57 10.56
C ARG A 97 -4.30 3.05 10.42
N MET A 98 -3.30 3.92 10.61
CA MET A 98 -3.46 5.37 10.46
C MET A 98 -3.93 5.73 9.04
N ALA A 99 -3.26 5.19 8.01
CA ALA A 99 -3.63 5.42 6.62
C ALA A 99 -5.01 4.84 6.28
N THR A 100 -5.38 3.68 6.84
CA THR A 100 -6.72 3.10 6.67
C THR A 100 -7.80 4.05 7.20
N SER A 101 -7.62 4.62 8.41
CA SER A 101 -8.58 5.58 8.98
C SER A 101 -8.79 6.78 8.06
N ILE A 102 -7.69 7.40 7.62
CA ILE A 102 -7.72 8.57 6.72
C ILE A 102 -8.46 8.24 5.42
N LEU A 103 -8.20 7.07 4.84
CA LEU A 103 -8.80 6.68 3.55
C LEU A 103 -10.28 6.32 3.70
N VAL A 104 -10.67 5.65 4.78
CA VAL A 104 -12.08 5.31 5.05
C VAL A 104 -12.87 6.57 5.37
N GLU A 105 -12.33 7.49 6.18
CA GLU A 105 -12.92 8.83 6.43
C GLU A 105 -13.06 9.64 5.14
N ALA A 106 -12.12 9.46 4.20
CA ALA A 106 -12.19 10.05 2.87
C ALA A 106 -13.15 9.31 1.91
N GLY A 107 -13.79 8.21 2.33
CA GLY A 107 -14.82 7.49 1.56
C GLY A 107 -14.37 6.19 0.88
N ALA A 108 -13.19 5.65 1.21
CA ALA A 108 -12.75 4.36 0.70
C ALA A 108 -13.65 3.22 1.21
N THR A 109 -14.35 2.54 0.29
CA THR A 109 -15.22 1.41 0.64
C THR A 109 -14.48 0.07 0.56
N GLN A 110 -13.45 -0.02 -0.28
CA GLN A 110 -12.60 -1.19 -0.41
C GLN A 110 -11.14 -0.77 -0.37
N LEU A 111 -10.35 -1.42 0.48
CA LEU A 111 -8.93 -1.11 0.65
C LEU A 111 -8.08 -2.33 0.39
N CYS A 112 -7.16 -2.27 -0.58
CA CYS A 112 -6.12 -3.26 -0.79
C CYS A 112 -4.78 -2.70 -0.29
N THR A 113 -4.28 -3.19 0.84
CA THR A 113 -2.94 -2.83 1.32
C THR A 113 -1.90 -3.73 0.66
N VAL A 114 -0.90 -3.13 0.05
CA VAL A 114 0.20 -3.78 -0.68
C VAL A 114 1.53 -3.40 -0.05
N LEU A 115 2.38 -4.38 0.25
CA LEU A 115 3.73 -4.09 0.75
C LEU A 115 4.62 -3.57 -0.37
N SER A 116 5.47 -2.58 -0.07
CA SER A 116 6.40 -1.96 -1.03
C SER A 116 7.52 -2.87 -1.53
N ASP A 117 7.63 -4.10 -1.02
CA ASP A 117 8.80 -4.94 -1.19
C ASP A 117 8.52 -6.29 -1.87
N ILE A 118 7.46 -6.32 -2.67
CA ILE A 118 7.09 -7.40 -3.58
C ILE A 118 7.14 -6.92 -5.06
N PRO A 119 8.33 -6.59 -5.60
CA PRO A 119 8.50 -5.93 -6.90
C PRO A 119 7.98 -6.73 -8.11
N LEU A 120 7.66 -8.01 -7.91
CA LEU A 120 7.10 -8.87 -8.94
C LEU A 120 5.56 -8.78 -9.04
N VAL A 121 4.91 -8.02 -8.16
CA VAL A 121 3.46 -7.80 -8.22
C VAL A 121 3.09 -7.04 -9.49
N THR A 122 1.95 -7.40 -10.08
CA THR A 122 1.41 -6.77 -11.28
C THR A 122 0.07 -6.10 -10.99
N GLY A 123 -0.35 -5.18 -11.87
CA GLY A 123 -1.70 -4.61 -11.80
C GLY A 123 -2.80 -5.67 -11.92
N ALA A 124 -2.55 -6.76 -12.65
CA ALA A 124 -3.48 -7.87 -12.77
C ALA A 124 -3.62 -8.66 -11.46
N ASP A 125 -2.55 -8.79 -10.66
CA ASP A 125 -2.63 -9.41 -9.33
C ASP A 125 -3.51 -8.58 -8.39
N ILE A 126 -3.36 -7.25 -8.42
CA ILE A 126 -4.18 -6.32 -7.63
C ILE A 126 -5.65 -6.38 -8.09
N ASP A 127 -5.90 -6.41 -9.40
CA ASP A 127 -7.24 -6.55 -9.96
C ASP A 127 -7.90 -7.88 -9.55
N ALA A 128 -7.12 -8.97 -9.52
CA ALA A 128 -7.59 -10.27 -9.07
C ALA A 128 -7.98 -10.24 -7.58
N VAL A 129 -7.16 -9.58 -6.73
CA VAL A 129 -7.44 -9.41 -5.31
C VAL A 129 -8.76 -8.65 -5.08
N PHE A 130 -8.98 -7.52 -5.77
CA PHE A 130 -10.26 -6.81 -5.68
C PHE A 130 -11.44 -7.64 -6.19
N SER A 131 -11.22 -8.46 -7.22
CA SER A 131 -12.27 -9.33 -7.79
C SER A 131 -12.64 -10.49 -6.89
N ALA A 132 -11.74 -10.92 -6.00
CA ALA A 132 -11.96 -12.01 -5.07
C ALA A 132 -12.74 -11.58 -3.81
N ILE A 133 -12.98 -10.28 -3.62
CA ILE A 133 -13.81 -9.79 -2.51
C ILE A 133 -15.26 -10.25 -2.74
N PRO A 134 -15.91 -10.93 -1.76
CA PRO A 134 -17.30 -11.35 -1.86
C PRO A 134 -18.27 -10.18 -2.06
N GLY A 135 -19.41 -10.45 -2.70
CA GLY A 135 -20.43 -9.43 -3.00
C GLY A 135 -21.00 -8.75 -1.74
N GLU A 136 -21.20 -9.49 -0.64
CA GLU A 136 -21.60 -8.93 0.65
C GLU A 136 -20.48 -8.22 1.45
N GLY A 137 -19.25 -8.17 0.90
CA GLY A 137 -18.06 -7.72 1.62
C GLY A 137 -17.27 -8.88 2.23
N GLY A 138 -16.01 -8.62 2.61
CA GLY A 138 -15.12 -9.63 3.16
C GLY A 138 -13.65 -9.24 3.13
N VAL A 139 -12.80 -10.25 3.31
CA VAL A 139 -11.34 -10.10 3.38
C VAL A 139 -10.68 -11.09 2.42
N VAL A 140 -9.71 -10.60 1.65
CA VAL A 140 -8.83 -11.41 0.81
C VAL A 140 -7.41 -11.27 1.34
N LEU A 141 -6.75 -12.39 1.63
CA LEU A 141 -5.36 -12.44 2.07
C LEU A 141 -4.49 -13.06 0.98
N VAL A 142 -3.40 -12.39 0.64
CA VAL A 142 -2.37 -12.93 -0.25
C VAL A 142 -1.14 -13.25 0.59
N PRO A 143 -0.86 -14.54 0.83
CA PRO A 143 0.25 -14.94 1.67
C PRO A 143 1.59 -14.66 1.00
N SER A 144 2.61 -14.55 1.84
CA SER A 144 4.02 -14.68 1.45
C SER A 144 4.33 -16.09 0.94
N ARG A 145 5.46 -16.25 0.25
CA ARG A 145 5.87 -17.53 -0.37
C ARG A 145 5.94 -18.69 0.62
N ASP A 146 6.40 -18.43 1.84
CA ASP A 146 6.57 -19.43 2.90
C ASP A 146 5.36 -19.52 3.84
N PHE A 147 4.27 -18.79 3.52
CA PHE A 147 3.03 -18.70 4.31
C PHE A 147 3.23 -18.21 5.75
N SER A 148 4.36 -17.57 6.06
CA SER A 148 4.65 -17.05 7.41
C SER A 148 4.19 -15.61 7.64
N GLY A 149 3.92 -14.87 6.56
CA GLY A 149 3.41 -13.50 6.57
C GLY A 149 2.47 -13.20 5.39
N THR A 150 2.08 -11.93 5.26
CA THR A 150 1.08 -11.45 4.29
C THR A 150 1.74 -10.46 3.31
N ASN A 151 1.57 -10.68 2.01
CA ASN A 151 2.06 -9.75 0.98
C ASN A 151 1.03 -8.67 0.65
N MET A 152 -0.25 -9.04 0.62
CA MET A 152 -1.38 -8.12 0.39
C MET A 152 -2.59 -8.52 1.22
N ILE A 153 -3.38 -7.54 1.62
CA ILE A 153 -4.69 -7.76 2.23
C ILE A 153 -5.70 -6.79 1.62
N ALA A 154 -6.80 -7.32 1.09
CA ALA A 154 -7.93 -6.50 0.66
C ALA A 154 -9.14 -6.69 1.57
N ARG A 155 -9.82 -5.60 1.86
CA ARG A 155 -10.90 -5.51 2.84
C ARG A 155 -12.06 -4.70 2.28
N ALA A 156 -13.27 -5.19 2.50
CA ALA A 156 -14.52 -4.49 2.23
C ALA A 156 -15.53 -4.80 3.35
N PRO A 157 -15.96 -3.81 4.17
CA PRO A 157 -15.43 -2.43 4.27
C PRO A 157 -13.91 -2.39 4.50
N GLY A 158 -13.27 -1.27 4.13
CA GLY A 158 -11.81 -1.10 4.13
C GLY A 158 -11.12 -1.32 5.49
N ASP A 159 -11.88 -1.33 6.58
CA ASP A 159 -11.45 -1.46 7.98
C ASP A 159 -12.13 -2.62 8.73
N VAL A 160 -12.83 -3.52 8.03
CA VAL A 160 -13.62 -4.61 8.64
C VAL A 160 -12.82 -5.49 9.61
N ILE A 161 -11.52 -5.64 9.37
CA ILE A 161 -10.56 -6.20 10.33
C ILE A 161 -9.28 -5.35 10.39
N SER A 162 -8.62 -5.40 11.54
CA SER A 162 -7.27 -4.87 11.70
C SER A 162 -6.25 -5.69 10.91
N THR A 163 -5.24 -5.03 10.36
CA THR A 163 -4.13 -5.69 9.66
C THR A 163 -3.04 -6.14 10.63
N ILE A 164 -2.46 -7.31 10.36
CA ILE A 164 -1.20 -7.76 10.92
C ILE A 164 -0.32 -8.32 9.79
N PHE A 165 0.79 -7.66 9.54
CA PHE A 165 1.84 -8.06 8.60
C PHE A 165 3.07 -8.56 9.35
#